data_AF-A0A7C3X2T8-F1
#
_entry.id   AF-A0A7C3X2T8-F1
#
_cell.length_a   1.000
_cell.length_b   1.000
_cell.length_c   1.000
_cell.angle_alpha   90.00
_cell.angle_beta   90.00
_cell.angle_gamma   90.00
#
_symmetry.space_group_name_H-M   'P 1'
#
loop_
_entity.id
_entity.type
_entity.pdbx_description
1 polymer ?
#
loop_
_entity_poly.entity_id
_entity_poly.type
_entity_poly.pdbx_seq_one_letter_code
_entity_poly.pdbx_strand_id
1 'polypeptide(L)'
;MCREGIDLVTLKVALKHSSERIRQEVGHLRHWSALAGNVNLGEIADVLERALLQLGAGEESVSECVQRLAAMQVKGPEPGGGGFTVTPL
;
A
#
# COMPACT_ATOMS: atom_id res chain seq x y z
N MET A 1 20.92 -13.92 -20.25
CA MET A 1 20.66 -13.21 -18.99
C MET A 1 19.19 -12.79 -18.99
N CYS A 2 18.34 -13.51 -18.25
CA CYS A 2 16.92 -13.21 -18.17
C CYS A 2 16.74 -11.94 -17.35
N ARG A 3 16.35 -10.83 -17.99
CA ARG A 3 15.93 -9.60 -17.29
C ARG A 3 14.52 -9.85 -16.76
N GLU A 4 14.38 -10.00 -15.46
CA GLU A 4 13.06 -10.09 -14.80
C GLU A 4 12.41 -8.70 -14.82
N GLY A 5 11.64 -8.42 -15.88
CA GLY A 5 10.69 -7.31 -15.87
C GLY A 5 9.49 -7.72 -15.01
N ILE A 6 9.18 -6.95 -13.97
CA ILE A 6 7.92 -7.14 -13.23
C ILE A 6 6.80 -6.59 -14.10
N ASP A 7 5.85 -7.47 -14.45
CA ASP A 7 4.65 -7.07 -15.16
C ASP A 7 3.82 -6.06 -14.33
N LEU A 8 3.30 -5.01 -14.98
CA LEU A 8 2.54 -3.94 -14.33
C LEU A 8 1.26 -4.48 -13.67
N VAL A 9 0.66 -5.55 -14.20
CA VAL A 9 -0.50 -6.19 -13.57
C VAL A 9 -0.05 -6.89 -12.28
N THR A 10 1.05 -7.65 -12.32
CA THR A 10 1.63 -8.28 -11.12
C THR A 10 1.96 -7.26 -10.03
N LEU A 11 2.61 -6.14 -10.38
CA LEU A 11 2.91 -5.08 -9.41
C LEU A 11 1.64 -4.47 -8.81
N LYS A 12 0.64 -4.16 -9.64
CA LYS A 12 -0.64 -3.60 -9.18
C LYS A 12 -1.37 -4.56 -8.23
N VAL A 13 -1.39 -5.86 -8.55
CA VAL A 13 -2.01 -6.89 -7.71
C VAL A 13 -1.27 -7.00 -6.37
N ALA A 14 0.06 -7.03 -6.38
CA ALA A 14 0.86 -7.07 -5.16
C ALA A 14 0.58 -5.85 -4.27
N LEU A 15 0.56 -4.64 -4.82
CA LEU A 15 0.26 -3.41 -4.08
C LEU A 15 -1.17 -3.39 -3.54
N LYS A 16 -2.15 -3.92 -4.29
CA LYS A 16 -3.53 -4.05 -3.81
C LYS A 16 -3.61 -4.99 -2.60
N HIS A 17 -2.90 -6.12 -2.64
CA HIS A 17 -2.82 -7.03 -1.49
C HIS A 17 -2.14 -6.37 -0.29
N SER A 18 -1.07 -5.61 -0.51
CA SER A 18 -0.40 -4.85 0.55
C SER A 18 -1.32 -3.80 1.18
N SER A 19 -2.05 -3.01 0.38
CA SER A 19 -3.04 -2.03 0.86
C SER A 19 -4.13 -2.69 1.73
N GLU A 20 -4.67 -3.81 1.27
CA GLU A 20 -5.69 -4.55 2.02
C GLU A 20 -5.15 -5.07 3.37
N ARG A 21 -3.94 -5.63 3.36
CA ARG A 21 -3.29 -6.09 4.60
C ARG A 21 -3.04 -4.93 5.57
N ILE A 22 -2.55 -3.79 5.09
CA ILE A 22 -2.33 -2.59 5.91
C ILE A 22 -3.66 -2.13 6.53
N ARG A 23 -4.76 -2.14 5.76
CA ARG A 23 -6.09 -1.77 6.27
C ARG A 23 -6.55 -2.67 7.42
N GLN A 24 -6.28 -3.97 7.34
CA GLN A 24 -6.57 -4.91 8.44
C GLN A 24 -5.74 -4.59 9.69
N GLU A 25 -4.43 -4.36 9.53
CA GLU A 25 -3.54 -4.00 10.65
C GLU A 25 -3.93 -2.66 11.30
N VAL A 26 -4.33 -1.66 10.51
CA VAL A 26 -4.89 -0.40 11.03
C VAL A 26 -6.13 -0.68 11.88
N GLY A 27 -7.02 -1.59 11.45
CA GLY A 27 -8.16 -2.03 12.23
C GLY A 27 -7.77 -2.62 13.59
N HIS A 28 -6.79 -3.51 13.61
CA HIS A 28 -6.27 -4.12 14.85
C HIS A 28 -5.64 -3.07 15.78
N LEU A 29 -4.81 -2.16 15.25
CA LEU A 29 -4.17 -1.11 16.02
C LEU A 29 -5.17 -0.14 16.65
N ARG A 30 -6.26 0.23 15.94
CA ARG A 30 -7.35 1.03 16.53
C ARG A 30 -7.99 0.31 17.71
N HIS A 31 -8.26 -0.98 17.54
CA HIS A 31 -8.88 -1.78 18.60
C HIS A 31 -7.96 -1.88 19.83
N TRP A 32 -6.68 -2.18 19.64
CA TRP A 32 -5.73 -2.30 20.74
C TRP A 32 -5.40 -0.96 21.41
N SER A 33 -5.34 0.13 20.65
CA SER A 33 -5.14 1.47 21.21
C SER A 33 -6.32 1.85 22.12
N ALA A 34 -7.55 1.60 21.69
CA ALA A 34 -8.74 1.84 22.51
C ALA A 34 -8.74 0.98 23.79
N LEU A 35 -8.34 -0.29 23.70
CA LEU A 35 -8.21 -1.15 24.88
C LEU A 35 -7.12 -0.65 25.83
N ALA A 36 -5.93 -0.30 25.33
CA ALA A 36 -4.82 0.20 26.12
C ALA A 36 -5.17 1.51 26.85
N GLY A 37 -5.91 2.42 26.18
CA GLY A 37 -6.45 3.62 26.80
C GLY A 37 -7.43 3.32 27.94
N ASN A 38 -8.32 2.35 27.76
CA ASN A 38 -9.30 1.96 28.78
C ASN A 38 -8.66 1.32 30.03
N VAL A 39 -7.54 0.61 29.87
CA VAL A 39 -6.80 -0.02 30.99
C VAL A 39 -5.67 0.85 31.54
N ASN A 40 -5.60 2.12 31.11
CA ASN A 40 -4.63 3.12 31.59
C ASN A 40 -3.15 2.77 31.31
N LEU A 41 -2.89 2.04 30.22
CA LEU A 41 -1.54 1.73 29.73
C LEU A 41 -1.03 2.88 28.85
N GLY A 42 -0.82 4.06 29.45
CA GLY A 42 -0.54 5.31 28.74
C GLY A 42 0.59 5.22 27.71
N GLU A 43 1.78 4.74 28.12
CA GLU A 43 2.93 4.62 27.21
C GLU A 43 2.66 3.67 26.03
N ILE A 44 1.89 2.60 26.25
CA ILE A 44 1.53 1.64 25.21
C ILE A 44 0.50 2.25 24.26
N ALA A 45 -0.49 2.97 24.78
CA ALA A 45 -1.47 3.69 23.97
C ALA A 45 -0.79 4.72 23.04
N ASP A 46 0.19 5.47 23.54
CA ASP A 46 0.98 6.44 22.76
C ASP A 46 1.82 5.78 21.66
N VAL A 47 2.39 4.60 21.93
CA VAL A 47 3.11 3.82 20.90
C VAL A 47 2.15 3.31 19.83
N LEU A 48 0.98 2.80 20.22
CA LEU A 48 -0.04 2.30 19.30
C LEU A 48 -0.62 3.41 18.42
N GLU A 49 -0.86 4.60 18.98
CA GLU A 49 -1.36 5.76 18.24
C GLU A 49 -0.33 6.27 17.21
N ARG A 50 0.95 6.32 17.58
CA ARG A 50 2.02 6.65 16.62
C ARG A 50 2.16 5.61 15.50
N ALA A 51 2.06 4.32 15.84
CA ALA A 51 2.06 3.26 14.85
C ALA A 51 0.86 3.38 13.88
N LEU A 52 -0.32 3.72 14.41
CA LEU A 52 -1.52 3.95 13.62
C LEU A 52 -1.32 5.08 12.59
N LEU A 53 -0.75 6.21 13.02
CA LEU A 53 -0.48 7.35 12.13
C LEU A 53 0.47 6.97 11.00
N GLN A 54 1.55 6.24 11.30
CA GLN A 54 2.52 5.80 10.30
C GLN A 54 1.92 4.80 9.31
N LEU A 55 1.19 3.79 9.79
CA LEU A 55 0.53 2.82 8.92
C LEU A 55 -0.57 3.47 8.06
N GLY A 56 -1.32 4.43 8.61
CA GLY A 56 -2.33 5.17 7.86
C GLY A 56 -1.75 5.94 6.68
N ALA A 57 -0.66 6.69 6.89
CA ALA A 57 0.05 7.38 5.81
C ALA A 57 0.65 6.40 4.77
N GLY A 58 1.11 5.24 5.22
CA GLY A 58 1.56 4.16 4.35
C GLY A 58 0.43 3.58 3.49
N GLU A 59 -0.77 3.39 4.04
CA GLU A 59 -1.94 2.90 3.32
C GLU A 59 -2.33 3.85 2.18
N GLU A 60 -2.37 5.15 2.46
CA GLU A 60 -2.69 6.19 1.48
C GLU A 60 -1.70 6.16 0.31
N SER A 61 -0.39 6.09 0.63
CA SER A 61 0.68 6.05 -0.36
C SER A 61 0.59 4.82 -1.28
N VAL A 62 0.28 3.64 -0.71
CA VAL A 62 0.14 2.40 -1.49
C VAL A 62 -1.14 2.43 -2.33
N SER A 63 -2.23 2.96 -1.79
CA SER A 63 -3.49 3.14 -2.51
C SER A 63 -3.32 4.09 -3.70
N GLU A 64 -2.59 5.19 -3.53
CA GLU A 64 -2.24 6.10 -4.62
C GLU A 64 -1.41 5.40 -5.72
N CYS A 65 -0.44 4.57 -5.33
CA CYS A 65 0.35 3.78 -6.28
C CYS A 65 -0.55 2.86 -7.13
N VAL A 66 -1.52 2.18 -6.51
CA VAL A 66 -2.48 1.31 -7.22
C VAL A 66 -3.34 2.12 -8.20
N GLN A 67 -3.81 3.30 -7.81
CA GLN A 67 -4.61 4.18 -8.68
C GLN A 67 -3.80 4.66 -9.88
N ARG A 68 -2.56 5.10 -9.67
CA ARG A 68 -1.64 5.52 -10.74
C ARG A 68 -1.35 4.37 -11.71
N LEU A 69 -1.09 3.17 -11.20
CA LEU A 69 -0.90 1.96 -12.03
C LEU A 69 -2.16 1.61 -12.83
N ALA A 70 -3.35 1.73 -12.24
CA ALA A 70 -4.60 1.49 -12.93
C ALA A 70 -4.83 2.52 -14.07
N ALA A 71 -4.55 3.80 -13.82
CA ALA A 71 -4.66 4.85 -14.84
C ALA A 71 -3.73 4.62 -16.04
N MET A 72 -2.51 4.11 -15.80
CA MET A 72 -1.58 3.74 -16.87
C MET A 72 -2.07 2.55 -17.71
N GLN A 73 -2.81 1.62 -17.12
CA GLN A 73 -3.39 0.49 -17.85
C GLN A 73 -4.60 0.87 -18.71
N VAL A 74 -5.42 1.85 -18.27
CA VAL A 74 -6.60 2.31 -19.00
C VAL A 74 -6.24 3.16 -20.23
N LYS A 75 -5.10 3.87 -20.20
CA LYS A 75 -4.66 4.66 -21.36
C LYS A 75 -4.33 3.84 -22.60
N GLY A 76 -4.19 2.52 -22.47
CA GLY A 76 -3.88 1.61 -23.57
C GLY A 76 -2.50 1.90 -24.18
N PRO A 77 -1.81 0.90 -24.74
CA PRO A 77 -0.80 1.21 -25.74
C PRO A 77 -1.50 1.91 -26.90
N GLU A 78 -0.92 2.99 -27.42
CA GLU A 78 -1.28 3.46 -28.77
C GLU A 78 -1.26 2.25 -29.72
N PRO A 79 -2.14 2.18 -30.72
CA PRO A 79 -2.23 1.03 -31.62
C PRO A 79 -0.95 0.92 -32.46
N GLY A 80 0.06 0.26 -31.88
CA GLY A 80 1.43 0.12 -32.37
C GLY A 80 2.26 -0.49 -31.24
N GLY A 81 2.29 -1.83 -31.19
CA GLY A 81 2.70 -2.60 -30.02
C GLY A 81 4.07 -2.28 -29.43
N GLY A 82 4.13 -2.33 -28.11
CA GLY A 82 5.36 -2.30 -27.32
C GLY A 82 5.02 -2.15 -25.85
N GLY A 83 5.22 -3.21 -25.06
CA GLY A 83 4.99 -3.17 -23.62
C GLY A 83 5.74 -2.02 -22.95
N PHE A 84 5.07 -1.29 -22.08
CA PHE A 84 5.70 -0.24 -21.28
C PHE A 84 6.74 -0.87 -20.35
N THR A 85 8.02 -0.70 -20.68
CA THR A 85 9.15 -1.09 -19.83
C THR A 85 9.66 0.19 -19.16
N VAL A 86 9.39 0.36 -17.87
CA VAL A 86 9.97 1.46 -17.09
C VAL A 86 11.45 1.16 -16.88
N THR A 87 12.32 1.95 -17.49
CA THR A 87 13.78 1.84 -17.31
C THR A 87 14.18 2.85 -16.23
N PRO A 88 14.75 2.44 -15.08
CA PRO A 88 15.30 3.40 -14.13
C PRO A 88 16.59 4.03 -14.69
N LEU A 89 16.79 5.31 -14.41
CA LEU A 89 18.07 6.02 -14.61
C LEU A 89 19.10 5.55 -13.59
#